data_AF-A0A959IP44-F1
#
_entry.id   AF-A0A959IP44-F1
#
_cell.length_a   1.000
_cell.length_b   1.000
_cell.length_c   1.000
_cell.angle_alpha   90.00
_cell.angle_beta   90.00
_cell.angle_gamma   90.00
#
_symmetry.space_group_name_H-M   'P 1'
#
loop_
_entity.id
_entity.type
_entity.pdbx_description
1 polymer ?
#
loop_
_entity_poly.entity_id
_entity_poly.type
_entity_poly.pdbx_seq_one_letter_code
_entity_poly.pdbx_strand_id
1 'polypeptide(L)' 'MICKTRIQIAREFGVDTRTLRRWLREHDLNFSKRLLTPHEQKLIYISLGWPPGVDPQTYHVTATVVPDVPLYQQTG' A
#
# COMPACT_ATOMS: atom_id res chain seq x y z
N MET A 1 8.83 -6.31 -5.89
CA MET A 1 7.86 -5.66 -4.98
C MET A 1 7.30 -6.67 -4.00
N ILE A 2 7.06 -6.27 -2.76
CA ILE A 2 6.66 -7.15 -1.66
C ILE A 2 5.13 -7.10 -1.49
N CYS A 3 4.52 -8.26 -1.25
CA CYS A 3 3.10 -8.34 -0.93
C CYS A 3 2.85 -7.80 0.48
N LYS A 4 1.79 -7.00 0.67
CA LYS A 4 1.45 -6.38 1.96
C LYS A 4 0.11 -6.87 2.45
N THR A 5 -0.06 -6.91 3.76
CA THR A 5 -1.35 -7.19 4.40
C THR A 5 -2.17 -5.91 4.51
N ARG A 6 -3.49 -6.04 4.69
CA ARG A 6 -4.37 -4.90 4.98
C ARG A 6 -3.95 -4.12 6.23
N ILE A 7 -3.31 -4.79 7.20
CA ILE A 7 -2.79 -4.14 8.42
C ILE A 7 -1.64 -3.20 8.05
N GLN A 8 -0.71 -3.64 7.20
CA GLN A 8 0.41 -2.80 6.75
C GLN A 8 -0.08 -1.61 5.94
N ILE A 9 -1.00 -1.81 5.01
CA ILE A 9 -1.62 -0.71 4.25
C ILE A 9 -2.32 0.27 5.19
N ALA A 10 -3.11 -0.21 6.15
CA ALA A 10 -3.81 0.67 7.09
C ALA A 10 -2.84 1.53 7.91
N ARG A 11 -1.71 0.94 8.34
CA ARG A 11 -0.64 1.67 9.04
C ARG A 11 -0.02 2.76 8.17
N GLU A 12 0.19 2.52 6.88
CA GLU A 12 0.74 3.52 5.96
C GLU A 12 -0.20 4.72 5.80
N PHE A 13 -1.51 4.47 5.75
CA PHE A 13 -2.53 5.51 5.75
C PHE A 13 -2.78 6.15 7.13
N GLY A 14 -2.18 5.62 8.21
CA GLY A 14 -2.42 6.10 9.57
C GLY A 14 -3.85 5.84 10.08
N VAL A 15 -4.53 4.82 9.56
CA VAL A 15 -5.92 4.50 9.91
C VAL A 15 -6.08 3.09 10.46
N ASP A 16 -7.18 2.85 11.17
CA ASP A 16 -7.57 1.51 11.56
C ASP A 16 -7.91 0.61 10.36
N THR A 17 -7.64 -0.68 10.51
CA THR A 17 -7.98 -1.68 9.47
C THR A 17 -9.47 -1.74 9.15
N ARG A 18 -10.34 -1.40 10.10
CA ARG A 18 -11.79 -1.30 9.91
C ARG A 18 -12.14 -0.14 8.97
N THR A 19 -11.49 1.01 9.15
CA THR A 19 -11.63 2.18 8.28
C THR A 19 -11.14 1.86 6.87
N LEU A 20 -9.96 1.25 6.75
CA LEU A 20 -9.45 0.82 5.45
C LEU A 20 -10.43 -0.15 4.75
N ARG A 21 -10.97 -1.16 5.45
CA ARG A 21 -11.96 -2.09 4.86
C ARG A 21 -13.22 -1.38 4.37
N ARG A 22 -13.66 -0.35 5.09
CA ARG A 22 -14.81 0.46 4.69
C ARG A 22 -14.52 1.23 3.40
N TRP A 23 -13.39 1.92 3.33
CA TRP A 23 -12.96 2.65 2.13
C TRP A 23 -12.79 1.72 0.94
N LEU A 24 -12.16 0.57 1.12
CA LEU A 24 -12.03 -0.42 0.05
C LEU A 24 -13.39 -0.85 -0.51
N ARG A 25 -14.40 -1.02 0.34
CA ARG A 25 -15.76 -1.36 -0.10
C ARG A 25 -16.47 -0.19 -0.78
N GLU A 26 -16.27 1.05 -0.31
CA GLU A 26 -16.83 2.26 -0.91
C GLU A 26 -16.25 2.54 -2.30
N HIS A 27 -15.04 2.06 -2.58
CA HIS A 27 -14.36 2.16 -3.88
C HIS A 27 -14.45 0.86 -4.71
N ASP A 28 -15.34 -0.09 -4.36
CA ASP A 28 -15.50 -1.39 -5.03
C ASP A 28 -14.22 -2.25 -5.16
N LEU A 29 -13.23 -1.99 -4.29
CA LEU A 29 -11.96 -2.72 -4.20
C LEU A 29 -12.11 -3.95 -3.29
N ASN A 30 -12.78 -4.99 -3.80
CA ASN A 30 -12.96 -6.23 -3.06
C ASN A 30 -11.89 -7.28 -3.41
N PHE A 31 -10.84 -7.35 -2.60
CA PHE A 31 -9.79 -8.36 -2.76
C PHE A 31 -10.15 -9.65 -2.03
N SER A 32 -10.13 -10.78 -2.74
CA SER A 32 -10.47 -12.10 -2.16
C SER A 32 -9.42 -12.60 -1.16
N LYS A 33 -8.17 -12.16 -1.32
CA LYS A 33 -7.04 -12.63 -0.51
C LYS A 33 -6.78 -11.71 0.69
N ARG A 34 -6.27 -12.29 1.78
CA ARG A 34 -5.79 -11.54 2.96
C ARG A 34 -4.50 -10.76 2.67
N LEU A 35 -3.69 -11.28 1.74
CA LEU A 35 -2.43 -10.70 1.30
C LEU A 35 -2.65 -9.99 -0.04
N LEU A 36 -2.30 -8.71 -0.09
CA LEU A 36 -2.46 -7.85 -1.26
C LEU A 36 -1.18 -7.91 -2.09
N THR A 37 -1.36 -8.33 -3.34
CA THR A 37 -0.31 -8.30 -4.35
C THR A 37 0.11 -6.86 -4.66
N PRO A 38 1.32 -6.64 -5.19
CA PRO A 38 1.77 -5.30 -5.55
C PRO A 38 0.83 -4.58 -6.53
N HIS A 39 0.17 -5.32 -7.42
CA HIS A 39 -0.83 -4.79 -8.34
C HIS A 39 -2.06 -4.27 -7.60
N GLU A 40 -2.62 -5.08 -6.68
CA GLU A 40 -3.76 -4.66 -5.84
C GLU A 40 -3.41 -3.47 -4.96
N GLN A 41 -2.21 -3.44 -4.37
CA GLN A 41 -1.73 -2.29 -3.59
C GLN A 41 -1.73 -1.01 -4.43
N LYS A 42 -1.22 -1.08 -5.67
CA LYS A 42 -1.20 0.06 -6.59
C LYS A 42 -2.61 0.59 -6.87
N LEU A 43 -3.58 -0.30 -7.09
CA LEU A 43 -4.99 0.09 -7.28
C LEU A 43 -5.55 0.81 -6.05
N ILE A 44 -5.21 0.35 -4.85
CA ILE A 44 -5.62 1.00 -3.60
C ILE A 44 -5.06 2.42 -3.52
N TYR A 45 -3.75 2.61 -3.74
CA TYR A 45 -3.15 3.95 -3.64
C TYR A 45 -3.64 4.90 -4.73
N ILE A 46 -3.92 4.40 -5.94
CA ILE A 46 -4.51 5.23 -6.99
C ILE A 46 -5.92 5.67 -6.59
N SER A 47 -6.71 4.77 -5.98
CA SER A 47 -8.11 5.05 -5.65
C SER A 47 -8.30 5.89 -4.40
N LEU A 48 -7.48 5.67 -3.37
CA LEU A 48 -7.57 6.36 -2.07
C LEU A 48 -6.61 7.55 -1.94
N GLY A 49 -5.69 7.70 -2.89
CA GLY A 49 -4.54 8.60 -2.77
C GLY A 49 -3.31 7.92 -2.17
N TRP A 50 -2.16 8.55 -2.37
CA TRP A 50 -0.88 8.05 -1.89
C TRP A 50 -0.70 8.40 -0.41
N PRO A 51 -0.49 7.41 0.47
CA PRO A 51 -0.25 7.68 1.88
C PRO A 51 1.14 8.34 2.08
N PRO A 52 1.33 9.10 3.18
CA PRO A 52 2.56 9.86 3.41
C PRO A 52 3.83 8.99 3.53
N GLY A 53 3.68 7.72 3.90
CA GLY A 53 4.78 6.76 3.98
C GLY A 53 5.09 6.01 2.69
N VAL A 54 4.43 6.34 1.58
CA VAL A 54 4.60 5.64 0.30
C VAL A 54 4.91 6.62 -0.82
N ASP A 55 6.10 6.49 -1.40
CA ASP A 55 6.47 7.23 -2.59
C ASP A 55 5.82 6.59 -3.84
N PRO A 56 5.01 7.34 -4.62
CA PRO A 56 4.45 6.90 -5.89
C PRO A 56 5.51 6.33 -6.85
N GLN A 57 6.73 6.88 -6.86
CA GLN A 57 7.82 6.45 -7.73
C GLN A 57 8.21 4.99 -7.46
N THR A 58 8.03 4.52 -6.22
CA THR A 58 8.24 3.10 -5.85
C THR A 58 7.34 2.17 -6.66
N TYR A 59 6.18 2.65 -7.13
CA TYR A 59 5.16 1.90 -7.88
C TYR A 59 5.12 2.24 -9.39
N HIS A 60 6.06 3.06 -9.86
CA HIS A 60 6.30 3.39 -11.27
C HIS A 60 7.39 2.48 -11.85
N VAL A 61 7.14 1.16 -11.95
CA VAL A 61 8.11 0.27 -12.61
C VAL A 61 7.84 0.21 -14.10
N THR A 62 8.48 1.09 -14.84
CA THR A 62 8.98 0.80 -16.20
C THR A 62 10.51 0.72 -16.12
N ALA A 63 11.02 -0.51 -16.10
CA ALA A 63 12.37 -0.93 -16.54
C ALA A 63 13.66 -0.36 -15.91
N THR A 64 13.70 0.47 -14.85
CA THR A 64 15.02 0.93 -14.34
C THR A 64 15.05 1.09 -12.81
N VAL A 65 15.84 0.22 -12.14
CA VAL A 65 16.68 0.38 -10.90
C VAL A 65 16.08 1.24 -9.77
N VAL A 66 15.92 0.78 -8.51
CA VAL A 66 16.97 0.71 -7.45
C VAL A 66 16.64 -0.35 -6.38
N PRO A 67 17.65 -0.97 -5.74
CA PRO A 67 17.54 -2.02 -4.74
C PRO A 67 17.30 -1.47 -3.31
N ASP A 68 16.71 -2.31 -2.47
CA ASP A 68 16.95 -2.38 -1.01
C ASP A 68 16.83 -1.09 -0.17
N VAL A 69 15.60 -0.68 0.17
CA VAL A 69 15.37 0.19 1.34
C VAL A 69 14.15 -0.27 2.16
N PRO A 70 14.33 -0.95 3.30
CA PRO A 70 13.27 -1.15 4.29
C PRO A 70 13.17 0.07 5.22
N LEU A 71 12.13 0.90 5.04
CA LEU A 71 11.94 2.16 5.77
C LEU A 71 11.32 1.98 7.17
N TYR A 72 11.84 1.06 7.97
CA TYR A 72 11.36 0.86 9.36
C TYR A 72 12.33 1.27 10.46
N GLN A 73 13.55 1.75 10.17
CA GLN A 73 14.43 2.24 11.24
C GLN A 73 15.25 3.45 10.83
N GLN A 74 14.71 4.63 11.13
CA GLN A 74 15.50 5.79 11.59
C GLN A 74 14.70 6.50 12.70
N THR A 75 14.64 5.86 13.87
CA THR A 75 14.36 6.51 15.15
C THR A 75 15.55 6.27 16.05
N GLY A 76 16.19 7.35 16.51
CA GLY A 76 17.24 7.32 17.54
C GLY A 76 18.58 7.81 17.03
#